data_AF-A0A6N2YFF1-F1
#
_entry.id   AF-A0A6N2YFF1-F1
#
_cell.length_a   1.000
_cell.length_b   1.000
_cell.length_c   1.000
_cell.angle_alpha   90.00
_cell.angle_beta   90.00
_cell.angle_gamma   90.00
#
_symmetry.space_group_name_H-M   'P 1'
#
loop_
_entity.id
_entity.type
_entity.pdbx_description
1 polymer ?
#
loop_
_entity_poly.entity_id
_entity_poly.type
_entity_poly.pdbx_seq_one_letter_code
_entity_poly.pdbx_strand_id
1 'polypeptide(L)'
;MSSNRVEEIKKEDKKAFKSFAIMMVISAMIGAVIGGGFKYLQENLGDNLSEFLVNRLMMITPYASLVLSILVIIVSVVIYKNSRKNLKLWNQSDEQEEMIDNIEEKLSYVLLFTSVNLILGFFFFGAGMALLSEDSYTKVILFLVGFIVCVVSTILIQNKVVNLEKEINPFLNGSVYDFKFSQKWLDSCDEAIKLNVYKSTFKAYKSITNTCLILWIVCVLGYNLFDFGIMPLVMVTIIWLVQTIAYCIESIKCSKNKIN
;
A
#
# COMPACT_ATOMS: atom_id res chain seq x y z
N MET A 1 22.17 22.83 37.57
CA MET A 1 21.22 21.89 36.95
C MET A 1 21.37 21.75 35.44
N SER A 2 21.98 22.71 34.72
CA SER A 2 22.17 22.65 33.25
C SER A 2 23.41 21.85 32.79
N SER A 3 24.54 21.84 33.52
CA SER A 3 25.77 21.17 33.06
C SER A 3 25.68 19.64 33.07
N ASN A 4 25.07 19.05 34.10
CA ASN A 4 24.91 17.58 34.20
C ASN A 4 24.07 17.02 33.05
N ARG A 5 23.02 17.73 32.64
CA ARG A 5 22.16 17.31 31.52
C ARG A 5 22.90 17.38 30.18
N VAL A 6 23.78 18.37 29.99
CA VAL A 6 24.61 18.47 28.78
C VAL A 6 25.65 17.35 28.71
N GLU A 7 26.21 16.95 29.85
CA GLU A 7 27.16 15.82 29.92
C GLU A 7 26.47 14.47 29.70
N GLU A 8 25.26 14.27 30.23
CA GLU A 8 24.43 13.09 29.96
C GLU A 8 24.10 12.97 28.47
N ILE A 9 23.62 14.05 27.83
CA ILE A 9 23.34 14.08 26.38
C ILE A 9 24.60 13.72 25.57
N LYS A 10 25.76 14.29 25.90
CA LYS A 10 27.02 13.96 25.21
C LYS A 10 27.42 12.49 25.35
N LYS A 11 27.14 11.85 26.49
CA LYS A 11 27.40 10.42 26.71
C LYS A 11 26.43 9.54 25.92
N GLU A 12 25.15 9.91 25.89
CA GLU A 12 24.12 9.24 25.08
C GLU A 12 24.44 9.34 23.59
N ASP A 13 24.72 10.55 23.09
CA ASP A 13 25.06 10.81 21.70
C ASP A 13 26.32 10.05 21.27
N LYS A 14 27.37 10.05 22.09
CA LYS A 14 28.61 9.34 21.77
C LYS A 14 28.41 7.82 21.69
N LYS A 15 27.52 7.27 22.53
CA LYS A 15 27.17 5.85 22.52
C LYS A 15 26.32 5.49 21.29
N ALA A 16 25.32 6.32 20.95
CA ALA A 16 24.47 6.14 19.79
C ALA A 16 25.23 6.33 18.46
N PHE A 17 26.14 7.31 18.41
CA PHE A 17 26.94 7.65 17.24
C PHE A 17 27.80 6.47 16.75
N LYS A 18 28.37 5.68 17.68
CA LYS A 18 29.15 4.48 17.31
C LYS A 18 28.28 3.46 16.58
N SER A 19 27.06 3.21 17.06
CA SER A 19 26.11 2.28 16.42
C SER A 19 25.65 2.83 15.05
N PHE A 20 25.35 4.12 14.99
CA PHE A 20 24.96 4.81 13.76
C PHE A 20 26.05 4.77 12.68
N ALA A 21 27.31 5.02 13.05
CA ALA A 21 28.45 4.96 12.12
C ALA A 21 28.67 3.54 11.58
N ILE A 22 28.52 2.51 12.42
CA ILE A 22 28.60 1.11 11.97
C ILE A 22 27.49 0.79 10.97
N MET A 23 26.25 1.22 11.25
CA MET A 23 25.12 1.03 10.34
C MET A 23 25.35 1.72 8.99
N MET A 24 25.94 2.92 8.99
CA MET A 24 26.27 3.66 7.77
C MET A 24 27.33 2.95 6.92
N VAL A 25 28.36 2.37 7.55
CA VAL A 25 29.39 1.62 6.81
C VAL A 25 28.80 0.32 6.24
N ILE A 26 27.94 -0.38 6.99
CA ILE A 26 27.26 -1.59 6.52
C ILE A 26 26.34 -1.28 5.33
N SER A 27 25.52 -0.23 5.42
CA SER A 27 24.63 0.17 4.33
C SER A 27 25.40 0.63 3.10
N ALA A 28 26.53 1.33 3.27
CA ALA A 28 27.42 1.70 2.17
C ALA A 28 28.04 0.48 1.48
N MET A 29 28.51 -0.52 2.24
CA MET A 29 29.04 -1.76 1.67
C MET A 29 27.96 -2.56 0.93
N ILE A 30 26.75 -2.67 1.49
CA ILE A 30 25.61 -3.32 0.82
C ILE A 30 25.29 -2.58 -0.48
N GLY A 31 25.23 -1.25 -0.45
CA GLY A 31 25.01 -0.43 -1.64
C GLY A 31 26.09 -0.63 -2.71
N ALA A 32 27.36 -0.72 -2.30
CA ALA A 32 28.48 -0.96 -3.22
C ALA A 32 28.45 -2.36 -3.85
N VAL A 33 28.12 -3.40 -3.08
CA VAL A 33 27.99 -4.78 -3.59
C VAL A 33 26.81 -4.89 -4.54
N ILE A 34 25.65 -4.32 -4.18
CA ILE A 34 24.47 -4.31 -5.04
C ILE A 34 24.76 -3.53 -6.33
N GLY A 35 25.32 -2.32 -6.22
CA GLY A 35 25.65 -1.48 -7.37
C GLY A 35 26.68 -2.11 -8.30
N GLY A 36 27.75 -2.68 -7.75
CA GLY A 36 28.78 -3.38 -8.51
C GLY A 36 28.26 -4.67 -9.17
N GLY A 37 27.44 -5.44 -8.45
CA GLY A 37 26.78 -6.62 -8.98
C GLY A 37 25.81 -6.29 -10.13
N PHE A 38 25.07 -5.19 -10.01
CA PHE A 38 24.16 -4.74 -11.06
C PHE A 38 24.90 -4.35 -12.35
N LYS A 39 26.03 -3.64 -12.21
CA LYS A 39 26.89 -3.28 -13.35
C LYS A 39 27.47 -4.51 -14.06
N TYR A 40 27.96 -5.49 -13.28
CA TYR A 40 28.47 -6.76 -13.82
C TYR A 40 27.38 -7.58 -14.54
N LEU A 41 26.16 -7.58 -13.99
CA LEU A 41 25.01 -8.26 -14.60
C LEU A 41 24.56 -7.56 -15.90
N GLN A 42 24.59 -6.23 -15.92
CA GLN A 42 24.26 -5.44 -17.11
C GLN A 42 25.29 -5.65 -18.23
N GLU A 43 26.58 -5.67 -17.93
CA GLU A 43 27.64 -5.88 -18.93
C GLU A 43 27.60 -7.29 -19.55
N ASN A 44 27.13 -8.31 -18.81
CA ASN A 44 27.12 -9.70 -19.28
C ASN A 44 25.77 -10.20 -19.79
N LEU A 45 24.64 -9.58 -19.40
CA LEU A 45 23.28 -10.06 -19.68
C LEU A 45 22.28 -8.95 -20.04
N GLY A 46 22.71 -7.67 -20.07
CA GLY A 46 21.84 -6.49 -20.00
C GLY A 46 20.79 -6.38 -21.11
N ASP A 47 21.18 -6.55 -22.37
CA ASP A 47 20.26 -6.35 -23.50
C ASP A 47 19.22 -7.48 -23.56
N ASN A 48 19.66 -8.74 -23.43
CA ASN A 48 18.75 -9.91 -23.43
C ASN A 48 17.79 -9.92 -22.23
N LEU A 49 18.23 -9.45 -21.06
CA LEU A 49 17.41 -9.46 -19.84
C LEU A 49 16.34 -8.36 -19.88
N SER A 50 16.68 -7.17 -20.35
CA SER A 50 15.73 -6.06 -20.45
C SER A 50 14.60 -6.36 -21.44
N GLU A 51 14.95 -6.85 -22.64
CA GLU A 51 13.98 -7.27 -23.65
C GLU A 51 13.11 -8.42 -23.14
N PHE A 52 13.71 -9.42 -22.47
CA PHE A 52 12.96 -10.51 -21.88
C PHE A 52 11.93 -10.03 -20.85
N LEU A 53 12.33 -9.14 -19.92
CA LEU A 53 11.43 -8.62 -18.89
C LEU A 53 10.30 -7.78 -19.48
N VAL A 54 10.61 -6.90 -20.43
CA VAL A 54 9.61 -6.07 -21.12
C VAL A 54 8.64 -6.94 -21.92
N ASN A 55 9.13 -7.96 -22.63
CA ASN A 55 8.29 -8.87 -23.40
C ASN A 55 7.37 -9.70 -22.48
N ARG A 56 7.87 -10.21 -21.35
CA ARG A 56 7.04 -10.90 -20.35
C ARG A 56 6.01 -9.98 -19.72
N LEU A 57 6.39 -8.74 -19.42
CA LEU A 57 5.46 -7.75 -18.91
C LEU A 57 4.35 -7.45 -19.91
N MET A 58 4.68 -7.27 -21.20
CA MET A 58 3.72 -7.04 -22.27
C MET A 58 2.72 -8.21 -22.42
N MET A 59 3.18 -9.46 -22.28
CA MET A 59 2.30 -10.64 -22.33
C MET A 59 1.29 -10.68 -21.17
N ILE A 60 1.72 -10.32 -19.96
CA ILE A 60 0.93 -10.47 -18.73
C ILE A 60 -0.01 -9.28 -18.50
N THR A 61 0.42 -8.07 -18.90
CA THR A 61 -0.26 -6.80 -18.60
C THR A 61 -1.77 -6.77 -18.93
N PRO A 62 -2.25 -7.28 -20.08
CA PRO A 62 -3.68 -7.25 -20.41
C PRO A 62 -4.58 -7.99 -19.41
N TYR A 63 -4.04 -9.04 -18.77
CA TYR A 63 -4.83 -9.96 -17.95
C TYR A 63 -4.57 -9.77 -16.46
N ALA A 64 -3.40 -9.23 -16.09
CA ALA A 64 -2.93 -9.18 -14.72
C ALA A 64 -3.88 -8.46 -13.76
N SER A 65 -4.32 -7.25 -14.14
CA SER A 65 -5.23 -6.45 -13.30
C SER A 65 -6.56 -7.17 -13.04
N LEU A 66 -7.10 -7.83 -14.06
CA LEU A 66 -8.36 -8.57 -13.94
C LEU A 66 -8.19 -9.80 -13.02
N VAL A 67 -7.16 -10.61 -13.26
CA VAL A 67 -6.90 -11.83 -12.46
C VAL A 67 -6.66 -11.48 -11.00
N LEU A 68 -5.82 -10.48 -10.71
CA LEU A 68 -5.55 -10.03 -9.34
C LEU A 68 -6.81 -9.51 -8.65
N SER A 69 -7.63 -8.73 -9.36
CA SER A 69 -8.88 -8.20 -8.82
C SER A 69 -9.87 -9.31 -8.47
N ILE A 70 -10.01 -10.34 -9.34
CA ILE A 70 -10.84 -11.51 -9.06
C ILE A 70 -10.37 -12.23 -7.79
N LEU A 71 -9.06 -12.45 -7.66
CA LEU A 71 -8.48 -13.09 -6.46
C LEU A 71 -8.80 -12.29 -5.18
N VAL A 72 -8.59 -10.96 -5.21
CA VAL A 72 -8.90 -10.10 -4.06
C VAL A 72 -10.39 -10.07 -3.75
N ILE A 73 -11.27 -10.08 -4.76
CA ILE A 73 -12.73 -10.17 -4.55
C ILE A 73 -13.08 -11.46 -3.83
N ILE A 74 -12.55 -12.61 -4.27
CA ILE A 74 -12.85 -13.91 -3.65
C ILE A 74 -12.42 -13.91 -2.19
N VAL A 75 -11.17 -13.51 -1.91
CA VAL A 75 -10.64 -13.44 -0.53
C VAL A 75 -11.48 -12.49 0.33
N SER A 76 -11.82 -11.31 -0.19
CA SER A 76 -12.60 -10.31 0.54
C SER A 76 -14.02 -10.79 0.85
N VAL A 77 -14.67 -11.49 -0.09
CA VAL A 77 -16.02 -12.04 0.12
C VAL A 77 -16.00 -13.14 1.17
N VAL A 78 -15.01 -14.02 1.15
CA VAL A 78 -14.86 -15.10 2.15
C VAL A 78 -14.67 -14.50 3.54
N ILE A 79 -13.74 -13.56 3.69
CA ILE A 79 -13.47 -12.90 4.97
C ILE A 79 -14.70 -12.13 5.44
N TYR A 80 -15.34 -11.34 4.58
CA TYR A 80 -16.53 -10.57 4.93
C TYR A 80 -17.68 -11.45 5.42
N LYS A 81 -17.98 -12.55 4.72
CA LYS A 81 -19.03 -13.49 5.14
C LYS A 81 -18.72 -14.13 6.50
N ASN A 82 -17.46 -14.51 6.71
CA ASN A 82 -17.02 -15.06 7.99
C ASN A 82 -17.13 -14.03 9.12
N SER A 83 -16.65 -12.81 8.91
CA SER A 83 -16.76 -11.71 9.87
C SER A 83 -18.21 -11.37 10.20
N ARG A 84 -19.10 -11.36 9.20
CA ARG A 84 -20.53 -11.10 9.43
C ARG A 84 -21.20 -12.20 10.25
N LYS A 85 -20.83 -13.47 10.04
CA LYS A 85 -21.32 -14.60 10.84
C LYS A 85 -20.85 -14.46 12.29
N ASN A 86 -19.57 -14.15 12.49
CA ASN A 86 -18.99 -13.97 13.81
C ASN A 86 -19.64 -12.78 14.55
N LEU A 87 -19.87 -11.65 13.87
CA LEU A 87 -20.56 -10.50 14.46
C LEU A 87 -21.99 -10.84 14.94
N LYS A 88 -22.72 -11.70 14.21
CA LYS A 88 -24.05 -12.15 14.63
C LYS A 88 -24.01 -13.04 15.87
N LEU A 89 -22.97 -13.87 16.01
CA LEU A 89 -22.76 -14.72 17.18
C LEU A 89 -22.43 -13.86 18.40
N TRP A 90 -21.53 -12.88 18.23
CA TRP A 90 -21.21 -11.92 19.28
C TRP A 90 -22.46 -11.15 19.76
N ASN A 91 -23.31 -10.66 18.86
CA ASN A 91 -24.59 -10.01 19.23
C ASN A 91 -25.56 -10.92 20.02
N GLN A 92 -25.32 -12.23 20.07
CA GLN A 92 -26.15 -13.20 20.78
C GLN A 92 -25.52 -13.67 22.10
N SER A 93 -24.26 -13.31 22.39
CA SER A 93 -23.52 -13.74 23.57
C SER A 93 -22.64 -12.60 24.12
N ASP A 94 -22.89 -12.15 25.34
CA ASP A 94 -22.25 -10.99 25.98
C ASP A 94 -20.75 -11.16 26.35
N GLU A 95 -20.08 -12.28 25.99
CA GLU A 95 -18.80 -12.69 26.61
C GLU A 95 -17.60 -12.86 25.65
N GLN A 96 -17.51 -12.17 24.49
CA GLN A 96 -16.39 -12.40 23.55
C GLN A 96 -15.80 -11.13 22.91
N GLU A 97 -15.13 -10.27 23.69
CA GLU A 97 -14.33 -9.14 23.16
C GLU A 97 -13.27 -9.60 22.12
N GLU A 98 -12.59 -10.72 22.36
CA GLU A 98 -11.60 -11.29 21.42
C GLU A 98 -12.18 -11.60 20.02
N MET A 99 -13.49 -11.83 19.93
CA MET A 99 -14.15 -12.11 18.65
C MET A 99 -14.25 -10.86 17.78
N ILE A 100 -14.46 -9.68 18.39
CA ILE A 100 -14.51 -8.39 17.69
C ILE A 100 -13.11 -8.00 17.21
N ASP A 101 -12.09 -8.12 18.05
CA ASP A 101 -10.71 -7.80 17.68
C ASP A 101 -10.24 -8.62 16.47
N ASN A 102 -10.55 -9.92 16.45
CA ASN A 102 -10.23 -10.80 15.32
C ASN A 102 -11.02 -10.42 14.05
N ILE A 103 -12.24 -9.90 14.18
CA ILE A 103 -13.00 -9.38 13.05
C ILE A 103 -12.32 -8.13 12.49
N GLU A 104 -12.01 -7.15 13.34
CA GLU A 104 -11.37 -5.89 12.94
C GLU A 104 -10.00 -6.11 12.31
N GLU A 105 -9.20 -7.05 12.84
CA GLU A 105 -7.92 -7.45 12.26
C GLU A 105 -8.10 -7.99 10.84
N LYS A 106 -9.01 -8.94 10.65
CA LYS A 106 -9.28 -9.54 9.33
C LYS A 106 -9.77 -8.50 8.32
N LEU A 107 -10.61 -7.57 8.76
CA LEU A 107 -11.10 -6.46 7.93
C LEU A 107 -9.95 -5.51 7.54
N SER A 108 -9.03 -5.22 8.46
CA SER A 108 -7.85 -4.41 8.19
C SER A 108 -6.93 -5.06 7.15
N TYR A 109 -6.74 -6.38 7.20
CA TYR A 109 -6.01 -7.11 6.14
C TYR A 109 -6.74 -7.07 4.80
N VAL A 110 -8.07 -7.13 4.77
CA VAL A 110 -8.84 -6.95 3.53
C VAL A 110 -8.59 -5.57 2.93
N LEU A 111 -8.56 -4.51 3.75
CA LEU A 111 -8.23 -3.15 3.30
C LEU A 111 -6.80 -3.05 2.76
N LEU A 112 -5.83 -3.72 3.41
CA LEU A 112 -4.45 -3.81 2.92
C LEU A 112 -4.39 -4.48 1.54
N PHE A 113 -4.97 -5.67 1.38
CA PHE A 113 -4.94 -6.39 0.09
C PHE A 113 -5.65 -5.60 -1.01
N THR A 114 -6.77 -4.96 -0.67
CA THR A 114 -7.53 -4.10 -1.59
C THR A 114 -6.70 -2.89 -2.04
N SER A 115 -5.96 -2.26 -1.12
CA SER A 115 -5.10 -1.12 -1.42
C SER A 115 -3.90 -1.51 -2.30
N VAL A 116 -3.27 -2.64 -2.01
CA VAL A 116 -2.19 -3.21 -2.85
C VAL A 116 -2.72 -3.53 -4.25
N ASN A 117 -3.90 -4.15 -4.36
CA ASN A 117 -4.52 -4.46 -5.65
C ASN A 117 -4.78 -3.20 -6.48
N LEU A 118 -5.26 -2.13 -5.85
CA LEU A 118 -5.48 -0.86 -6.54
C LEU A 118 -4.18 -0.29 -7.11
N ILE A 119 -3.09 -0.29 -6.34
CA ILE A 119 -1.78 0.20 -6.78
C ILE A 119 -1.25 -0.64 -7.95
N LEU A 120 -1.36 -1.97 -7.85
CA LEU A 120 -1.01 -2.87 -8.95
C LEU A 120 -1.90 -2.64 -10.18
N GLY A 121 -3.19 -2.34 -9.98
CA GLY A 121 -4.11 -1.95 -11.04
C GLY A 121 -3.65 -0.69 -11.78
N PHE A 122 -3.24 0.36 -11.06
CA PHE A 122 -2.64 1.56 -11.66
C PHE A 122 -1.33 1.24 -12.40
N PHE A 123 -0.49 0.38 -11.85
CA PHE A 123 0.73 -0.04 -12.53
C PHE A 123 0.45 -0.74 -13.86
N PHE A 124 -0.41 -1.78 -13.86
CA PHE A 124 -0.77 -2.48 -15.09
C PHE A 124 -1.52 -1.58 -16.07
N PHE A 125 -2.32 -0.64 -15.57
CA PHE A 125 -2.96 0.37 -16.41
C PHE A 125 -1.91 1.24 -17.12
N GLY A 126 -0.95 1.80 -16.39
CA GLY A 126 0.12 2.61 -16.97
C GLY A 126 1.04 1.82 -17.90
N ALA A 127 1.39 0.58 -17.51
CA ALA A 127 2.19 -0.31 -18.34
C ALA A 127 1.46 -0.72 -19.63
N GLY A 128 0.14 -0.92 -19.57
CA GLY A 128 -0.65 -1.24 -20.75
C GLY A 128 -0.75 -0.07 -21.70
N MET A 129 -0.92 1.15 -21.20
CA MET A 129 -0.89 2.37 -22.02
C MET A 129 0.47 2.59 -22.72
N ALA A 130 1.56 2.16 -22.09
CA ALA A 130 2.91 2.29 -22.62
C ALA A 130 3.30 1.17 -23.59
N LEU A 131 2.92 -0.08 -23.29
CA LEU A 131 3.47 -1.27 -23.93
C LEU A 131 2.49 -2.01 -24.85
N LEU A 132 1.17 -1.80 -24.76
CA LEU A 132 0.24 -2.54 -25.62
C LEU A 132 0.14 -1.92 -27.00
N SER A 133 0.44 -2.71 -28.04
CA SER A 133 0.12 -2.36 -29.41
C SER A 133 -1.37 -2.58 -29.71
N GLU A 134 -1.94 -1.73 -30.57
CA GLU A 134 -3.36 -1.75 -30.93
C GLU A 134 -3.77 -2.95 -31.80
N ASP A 135 -2.83 -3.83 -32.15
CA ASP A 135 -3.01 -4.92 -33.11
C ASP A 135 -4.05 -5.97 -32.66
N SER A 136 -4.46 -5.94 -31.39
CA SER A 136 -5.47 -6.85 -30.84
C SER A 136 -6.49 -6.12 -29.97
N TYR A 137 -7.64 -5.80 -30.56
CA TYR A 137 -8.80 -5.23 -29.87
C TYR A 137 -9.19 -6.01 -28.61
N THR A 138 -9.08 -7.34 -28.63
CA THR A 138 -9.40 -8.19 -27.47
C THR A 138 -8.51 -7.88 -26.27
N LYS A 139 -7.19 -7.68 -26.47
CA LYS A 139 -6.26 -7.35 -25.39
C LYS A 139 -6.54 -5.97 -24.80
N VAL A 140 -6.85 -4.99 -25.66
CA VAL A 140 -7.20 -3.62 -25.24
C VAL A 140 -8.50 -3.60 -24.41
N ILE A 141 -9.52 -4.35 -24.83
CA ILE A 141 -10.78 -4.47 -24.08
C ILE A 141 -10.54 -5.13 -22.72
N LEU A 142 -9.82 -6.26 -22.68
CA LEU A 142 -9.51 -6.96 -21.42
C LEU A 142 -8.73 -6.10 -20.45
N PHE A 143 -7.77 -5.34 -20.96
CA PHE A 143 -7.00 -4.36 -20.21
C PHE A 143 -7.91 -3.30 -19.56
N LEU A 144 -8.78 -2.65 -20.34
CA LEU A 144 -9.69 -1.60 -19.85
C LEU A 144 -10.68 -2.17 -18.84
N VAL A 145 -11.31 -3.30 -19.15
CA VAL A 145 -12.25 -3.98 -18.26
C VAL A 145 -11.56 -4.40 -16.96
N GLY A 146 -10.34 -4.93 -17.04
CA GLY A 146 -9.55 -5.31 -15.88
C GLY A 146 -9.31 -4.14 -14.92
N PHE A 147 -8.93 -2.98 -15.46
CA PHE A 147 -8.73 -1.78 -14.64
C PHE A 147 -10.04 -1.26 -14.03
N ILE A 148 -11.13 -1.22 -14.80
CA ILE A 148 -12.44 -0.80 -14.29
C ILE A 148 -12.90 -1.74 -13.16
N VAL A 149 -12.80 -3.06 -13.36
CA VAL A 149 -13.13 -4.05 -12.35
C VAL A 149 -12.29 -3.83 -11.09
N CYS A 150 -10.98 -3.60 -11.24
CA CYS A 150 -10.08 -3.31 -10.13
C CYS A 150 -10.54 -2.11 -9.29
N VAL A 151 -10.84 -0.98 -9.93
CA VAL A 151 -11.26 0.25 -9.23
C VAL A 151 -12.63 0.05 -8.56
N VAL A 152 -13.61 -0.45 -9.31
CA VAL A 152 -14.98 -0.64 -8.82
C VAL A 152 -15.00 -1.65 -7.67
N SER A 153 -14.33 -2.80 -7.81
CA SER A 153 -14.27 -3.81 -6.75
C SER A 153 -13.62 -3.26 -5.50
N THR A 154 -12.54 -2.49 -5.64
CA THR A 154 -11.85 -1.85 -4.52
C THR A 154 -12.80 -0.95 -3.72
N ILE A 155 -13.52 -0.07 -4.40
CA ILE A 155 -14.48 0.85 -3.75
C ILE A 155 -15.61 0.07 -3.06
N LEU A 156 -16.17 -0.95 -3.72
CA LEU A 156 -17.25 -1.76 -3.17
C LEU A 156 -16.81 -2.57 -1.93
N ILE A 157 -15.61 -3.15 -1.97
CA ILE A 157 -15.03 -3.87 -0.83
C ILE A 157 -14.78 -2.91 0.33
N GLN A 158 -14.11 -1.79 0.09
CA GLN A 158 -13.86 -0.77 1.11
C GLN A 158 -15.17 -0.28 1.75
N ASN A 159 -16.19 0.02 0.95
CA ASN A 159 -17.50 0.44 1.47
C ASN A 159 -18.15 -0.66 2.34
N LYS A 160 -18.07 -1.92 1.95
CA LYS A 160 -18.60 -3.04 2.76
C LYS A 160 -17.85 -3.20 4.07
N VAL A 161 -16.52 -3.11 4.05
CA VAL A 161 -15.67 -3.21 5.24
C VAL A 161 -15.97 -2.05 6.20
N VAL A 162 -15.93 -0.80 5.70
CA VAL A 162 -16.22 0.41 6.49
C VAL A 162 -17.63 0.39 7.09
N ASN A 163 -18.63 -0.12 6.37
CA ASN A 163 -19.97 -0.26 6.92
C ASN A 163 -20.04 -1.31 8.03
N LEU A 164 -19.29 -2.42 7.91
CA LEU A 164 -19.22 -3.43 8.96
C LEU A 164 -18.48 -2.91 10.20
N GLU A 165 -17.41 -2.13 10.03
CA GLU A 165 -16.72 -1.45 11.14
C GLU A 165 -17.62 -0.45 11.87
N LYS A 166 -18.49 0.28 11.15
CA LYS A 166 -19.49 1.15 11.78
C LYS A 166 -20.58 0.39 12.54
N GLU A 167 -20.91 -0.84 12.13
CA GLU A 167 -21.81 -1.70 12.90
C GLU A 167 -21.16 -2.17 14.21
N ILE A 168 -19.85 -2.36 14.22
CA ILE A 168 -19.07 -2.73 15.41
C ILE A 168 -18.91 -1.51 16.33
N ASN A 169 -18.52 -0.36 15.78
CA ASN A 169 -18.32 0.88 16.52
C ASN A 169 -19.22 2.01 15.98
N PRO A 170 -20.36 2.28 16.63
CA PRO A 170 -21.34 3.26 16.16
C PRO A 170 -20.87 4.72 16.28
N PHE A 171 -19.74 5.00 16.95
CA PHE A 171 -19.17 6.35 17.01
C PHE A 171 -18.41 6.73 15.73
N LEU A 172 -18.03 5.75 14.90
CA LEU A 172 -17.35 5.98 13.63
C LEU A 172 -18.30 6.60 12.59
N ASN A 173 -17.83 7.64 11.92
CA ASN A 173 -18.64 8.40 10.97
C ASN A 173 -17.94 8.55 9.61
N GLY A 174 -18.73 8.44 8.53
CA GLY A 174 -18.24 8.64 7.16
C GLY A 174 -18.79 7.64 6.14
N SER A 175 -18.68 8.01 4.87
CA SER A 175 -18.99 7.15 3.73
C SER A 175 -17.82 7.16 2.76
N VAL A 176 -17.40 6.00 2.26
CA VAL A 176 -16.28 5.87 1.29
C VAL A 176 -16.53 6.68 0.01
N TYR A 177 -17.79 6.98 -0.31
CA TYR A 177 -18.16 7.80 -1.47
C TYR A 177 -17.98 9.31 -1.25
N ASP A 178 -17.68 9.76 -0.04
CA ASP A 178 -17.43 11.17 0.27
C ASP A 178 -15.97 11.55 -0.01
N PHE A 179 -15.73 12.62 -0.77
CA PHE A 179 -14.38 13.14 -1.02
C PHE A 179 -13.61 13.51 0.27
N LYS A 180 -14.34 13.84 1.35
CA LYS A 180 -13.78 14.14 2.67
C LYS A 180 -13.85 12.95 3.63
N PHE A 181 -14.16 11.74 3.15
CA PHE A 181 -14.28 10.52 3.96
C PHE A 181 -13.10 10.34 4.91
N SER A 182 -11.89 10.34 4.37
CA SER A 182 -10.64 10.22 5.11
C SER A 182 -10.52 11.16 6.32
N GLN A 183 -10.99 12.40 6.18
CA GLN A 183 -10.92 13.40 7.25
C GLN A 183 -12.05 13.16 8.27
N LYS A 184 -13.28 12.93 7.80
CA LYS A 184 -14.43 12.64 8.66
C LYS A 184 -14.22 11.38 9.50
N TRP A 185 -13.66 10.34 8.91
CA TRP A 185 -13.32 9.09 9.56
C TRP A 185 -12.31 9.30 10.70
N LEU A 186 -11.20 9.96 10.38
CA LEU A 186 -10.13 10.30 11.32
C LEU A 186 -10.60 11.19 12.47
N ASP A 187 -11.51 12.13 12.20
CA ASP A 187 -12.05 13.03 13.22
C ASP A 187 -13.07 12.36 14.14
N SER A 188 -13.65 11.22 13.74
CA SER A 188 -14.53 10.42 14.61
C SER A 188 -13.80 9.51 15.60
N CYS A 189 -12.46 9.40 15.50
CA CYS A 189 -11.64 8.62 16.43
C CYS A 189 -11.23 9.47 17.65
N ASP A 190 -11.67 9.11 18.86
CA ASP A 190 -11.35 9.82 20.11
C ASP A 190 -10.09 9.24 20.79
N GLU A 191 -9.03 10.05 20.95
CA GLU A 191 -7.90 9.91 21.91
C GLU A 191 -6.84 11.03 21.69
N ALA A 192 -6.94 12.18 22.37
CA ALA A 192 -6.28 13.44 21.98
C ALA A 192 -4.74 13.42 21.70
N ILE A 193 -3.94 12.58 22.36
CA ILE A 193 -2.47 12.54 22.18
C ILE A 193 -2.05 11.53 21.09
N LYS A 194 -2.61 10.31 21.10
CA LYS A 194 -2.39 9.30 20.03
C LYS A 194 -3.01 9.75 18.70
N LEU A 195 -4.11 10.51 18.77
CA LEU A 195 -4.76 11.11 17.62
C LEU A 195 -3.84 12.09 16.89
N ASN A 196 -3.05 12.92 17.56
CA ASN A 196 -2.17 13.87 16.85
C ASN A 196 -1.04 13.18 16.06
N VAL A 197 -0.40 12.16 16.64
CA VAL A 197 0.62 11.36 15.92
C VAL A 197 -0.04 10.60 14.78
N TYR A 198 -1.21 9.98 15.01
CA TYR A 198 -1.94 9.26 13.97
C TYR A 198 -2.43 10.18 12.84
N LYS A 199 -2.95 11.37 13.16
CA LYS A 199 -3.34 12.42 12.20
C LYS A 199 -2.14 12.87 11.37
N SER A 200 -0.98 13.03 12.00
CA SER A 200 0.26 13.42 11.32
C SER A 200 0.74 12.33 10.36
N THR A 201 0.76 11.07 10.80
CA THR A 201 1.12 9.91 9.97
C THR A 201 0.13 9.72 8.82
N PHE A 202 -1.17 9.85 9.08
CA PHE A 202 -2.21 9.76 8.05
C PHE A 202 -2.09 10.86 7.00
N LYS A 203 -1.83 12.10 7.43
CA LYS A 203 -1.60 13.22 6.52
C LYS A 203 -0.33 13.03 5.69
N ALA A 204 0.75 12.50 6.27
CA ALA A 204 1.97 12.14 5.55
C ALA A 204 1.70 11.03 4.51
N TYR A 205 1.00 9.96 4.91
CA TYR A 205 0.57 8.88 4.02
C TYR A 205 -0.25 9.41 2.83
N LYS A 206 -1.21 10.29 3.09
CA LYS A 206 -2.02 10.93 2.04
C LYS A 206 -1.19 11.81 1.11
N SER A 207 -0.24 12.57 1.66
CA SER A 207 0.67 13.41 0.88
C SER A 207 1.57 12.59 -0.06
N ILE A 208 2.13 11.49 0.44
CA ILE A 208 2.96 10.57 -0.37
C ILE A 208 2.10 9.90 -1.43
N THR A 209 0.91 9.41 -1.08
CA THR A 209 -0.03 8.79 -2.02
C THR A 209 -0.40 9.74 -3.16
N ASN A 210 -0.73 11.00 -2.85
CA ASN A 210 -1.02 12.02 -3.86
C ASN A 210 0.20 12.31 -4.75
N THR A 211 1.39 12.38 -4.16
CA THR A 211 2.64 12.57 -4.92
C THR A 211 2.89 11.38 -5.86
N CYS A 212 2.72 10.15 -5.39
CA CYS A 212 2.84 8.95 -6.22
C CYS A 212 1.84 8.95 -7.38
N LEU A 213 0.60 9.38 -7.15
CA LEU A 213 -0.41 9.54 -8.21
C LEU A 213 0.02 10.58 -9.26
N ILE A 214 0.52 11.74 -8.84
CA ILE A 214 1.00 12.78 -9.76
C ILE A 214 2.20 12.26 -10.56
N LEU A 215 3.18 11.65 -9.89
CA LEU A 215 4.35 11.07 -10.55
C LEU A 215 3.97 9.95 -11.51
N TRP A 216 2.96 9.14 -11.16
CA TRP A 216 2.44 8.10 -12.05
C TRP A 216 1.87 8.72 -13.34
N ILE A 217 1.08 9.80 -13.25
CA ILE A 217 0.58 10.52 -14.44
C ILE A 217 1.75 11.04 -15.29
N VAL A 218 2.75 11.65 -14.65
CA VAL A 218 3.95 12.14 -15.32
C VAL A 218 4.71 11.00 -16.02
N CYS A 219 4.82 9.82 -15.40
CA CYS A 219 5.48 8.66 -16.01
C CYS A 219 4.71 8.16 -17.24
N VAL A 220 3.38 8.04 -17.15
CA VAL A 220 2.54 7.56 -18.26
C VAL A 220 2.59 8.51 -19.45
N LEU A 221 2.49 9.83 -19.22
CA LEU A 221 2.61 10.83 -20.29
C LEU A 221 4.04 10.93 -20.80
N GLY A 222 5.02 10.87 -19.90
CA GLY A 222 6.44 10.98 -20.22
C GLY A 222 7.01 9.80 -20.97
N TYR A 223 6.35 8.63 -20.94
CA TYR A 223 6.70 7.50 -21.79
C TYR A 223 6.70 7.91 -23.27
N ASN A 224 5.63 8.56 -23.74
CA ASN A 224 5.52 8.98 -25.14
C ASN A 224 6.25 10.30 -25.44
N LEU A 225 6.32 11.23 -24.48
CA LEU A 225 6.86 12.57 -24.70
C LEU A 225 8.38 12.66 -24.53
N PHE A 226 8.97 11.86 -23.66
CA PHE A 226 10.38 11.97 -23.25
C PHE A 226 11.15 10.64 -23.34
N ASP A 227 10.53 9.59 -23.86
CA ASP A 227 11.12 8.25 -24.02
C ASP A 227 11.71 7.69 -22.70
N PHE A 228 10.98 7.91 -21.60
CA PHE A 228 11.39 7.50 -20.25
C PHE A 228 11.53 5.99 -20.07
N GLY A 229 10.98 5.20 -20.99
CA GLY A 229 10.79 3.77 -20.80
C GLY A 229 9.85 3.45 -19.63
N ILE A 230 9.69 2.16 -19.33
CA ILE A 230 8.76 1.70 -18.27
C ILE A 230 9.33 1.84 -16.85
N MET A 231 10.64 2.04 -16.72
CA MET A 231 11.34 1.95 -15.44
C MET A 231 10.90 3.00 -14.40
N PRO A 232 10.69 4.29 -14.75
CA PRO A 232 10.17 5.27 -13.79
C PRO A 232 8.81 4.89 -13.21
N LEU A 233 7.92 4.30 -14.03
CA LEU A 233 6.62 3.80 -13.58
C LEU A 233 6.77 2.68 -12.54
N VAL A 234 7.71 1.76 -12.76
CA VAL A 234 8.04 0.67 -11.82
C VAL A 234 8.52 1.25 -10.49
N MET A 235 9.43 2.23 -10.52
CA MET A 235 9.98 2.85 -9.30
C MET A 235 8.90 3.58 -8.49
N VAL A 236 8.03 4.36 -9.15
CA VAL A 236 6.91 5.04 -8.47
C VAL A 236 5.97 4.02 -7.82
N THR A 237 5.68 2.91 -8.52
CA THR A 237 4.82 1.84 -8.01
C THR A 237 5.43 1.16 -6.78
N ILE A 238 6.74 0.86 -6.79
CA ILE A 238 7.44 0.25 -5.65
C ILE A 238 7.36 1.16 -4.42
N ILE A 239 7.65 2.46 -4.59
CA ILE A 239 7.58 3.43 -3.48
C ILE A 239 6.16 3.47 -2.90
N TRP A 240 5.15 3.48 -3.78
CA TRP A 240 3.76 3.53 -3.36
C TRP A 240 3.33 2.25 -2.62
N LEU A 241 3.74 1.08 -3.10
CA LEU A 241 3.50 -0.21 -2.44
C LEU A 241 4.16 -0.26 -1.06
N VAL A 242 5.45 0.06 -0.98
CA VAL A 242 6.21 0.01 0.28
C VAL A 242 5.58 0.91 1.33
N GLN A 243 5.26 2.17 0.97
CA GLN A 243 4.60 3.10 1.89
C GLN A 243 3.23 2.57 2.35
N THR A 244 2.43 2.03 1.43
CA THR A 244 1.07 1.55 1.75
C THR A 244 1.10 0.32 2.64
N ILE A 245 1.95 -0.67 2.31
CA ILE A 245 2.11 -1.88 3.10
C ILE A 245 2.64 -1.54 4.49
N ALA A 246 3.67 -0.69 4.59
CA ALA A 246 4.24 -0.27 5.87
C ALA A 246 3.19 0.43 6.74
N TYR A 247 2.45 1.39 6.18
CA TYR A 247 1.39 2.10 6.90
C TYR A 247 0.29 1.16 7.40
N CYS A 248 -0.22 0.27 6.53
CA CYS A 248 -1.28 -0.66 6.91
C CYS A 248 -0.82 -1.70 7.94
N ILE A 249 0.38 -2.28 7.78
CA ILE A 249 0.91 -3.26 8.74
C ILE A 249 1.14 -2.63 10.11
N GLU A 250 1.75 -1.44 10.17
CA GLU A 250 1.96 -0.75 11.44
C GLU A 250 0.62 -0.33 12.07
N SER A 251 -0.37 0.08 11.28
CA SER A 251 -1.72 0.34 11.80
C SER A 251 -2.36 -0.91 12.43
N ILE A 252 -2.20 -2.09 11.81
CA ILE A 252 -2.70 -3.38 12.35
C ILE A 252 -1.93 -3.78 13.62
N LYS A 253 -0.63 -3.53 13.69
CA LYS A 253 0.15 -3.80 14.92
C LYS A 253 -0.25 -2.86 16.05
N CYS A 254 -0.47 -1.58 15.75
CA CYS A 254 -0.91 -0.60 16.73
C CYS A 254 -2.31 -0.91 17.27
N SER A 255 -3.22 -1.46 16.47
CA SER A 255 -4.53 -1.91 16.97
C SER A 255 -4.39 -3.10 17.93
N LYS A 256 -3.52 -4.07 17.64
CA LYS A 256 -3.22 -5.20 18.54
C LYS A 256 -2.59 -4.78 19.87
N ASN A 257 -1.66 -3.83 19.85
CA ASN A 257 -0.95 -3.40 21.05
C ASN A 257 -1.82 -2.58 22.03
N LYS A 258 -3.10 -2.33 21.73
CA LYS A 258 -4.07 -1.86 22.75
C LYS A 258 -4.43 -2.94 23.79
N ILE A 259 -4.02 -4.19 23.56
CA ILE A 259 -4.40 -5.38 24.34
C ILE A 259 -3.34 -5.75 25.43
N ASN A 260 -2.23 -5.03 25.54
CA ASN A 260 -1.24 -5.19 26.63
C ASN A 260 -1.05 -3.90 27.42
#